data_AF-A0AAE8KZ38-F1
#
_entry.id   AF-A0AAE8KZ38-F1
#
_cell.length_a   1.000
_cell.length_b   1.000
_cell.length_c   1.000
_cell.angle_alpha   90.00
_cell.angle_beta   90.00
_cell.angle_gamma   90.00
#
_symmetry.space_group_name_H-M   'P 1'
#
loop_
_entity.id
_entity.type
_entity.pdbx_description
1 polymer ?
#
loop_
_entity_poly.entity_id
_entity_poly.type
_entity_poly.pdbx_seq_one_letter_code
_entity_poly.pdbx_strand_id
1 'polypeptide(L)'
;MYTSELLPVLVRELDKEVLVGFLDDAELLKGVSKLSEAVWAKNLLLTQKMLNILRRDKELIALEPRAVEYAAALERKLLAVLNGK
;
A
#
# COMPACT_ATOMS: atom_id res chain seq x y z
N MET A 1 -8.03 3.03 -14.69
CA MET A 1 -6.95 4.04 -14.82
C MET A 1 -6.93 4.84 -13.54
N TYR A 2 -6.08 4.49 -12.57
CA TYR A 2 -5.88 5.30 -11.37
C TYR A 2 -4.91 6.41 -11.73
N THR A 3 -5.36 7.67 -11.69
CA THR A 3 -4.47 8.82 -11.88
C THR A 3 -3.56 8.93 -10.66
N SER A 4 -2.29 9.31 -10.86
CA SER A 4 -1.33 9.52 -9.76
C SER A 4 -1.81 10.52 -8.71
N GLU A 5 -2.79 11.36 -9.08
CA GLU A 5 -3.48 12.33 -8.24
C GLU A 5 -4.29 11.71 -7.10
N LEU A 6 -4.72 10.45 -7.24
CA LEU A 6 -5.45 9.74 -6.18
C LEU A 6 -4.51 9.06 -5.18
N LEU A 7 -3.21 8.96 -5.48
CA LEU A 7 -2.23 8.31 -4.61
C LEU A 7 -2.22 8.88 -3.17
N PRO A 8 -2.26 10.21 -2.94
CA PRO A 8 -2.32 10.75 -1.58
C PRO A 8 -3.59 10.34 -0.84
N VAL A 9 -4.73 10.24 -1.55
CA VAL A 9 -6.00 9.81 -0.97
C VAL A 9 -5.91 8.35 -0.57
N LEU A 10 -5.47 7.46 -1.46
CA LEU A 10 -5.31 6.04 -1.19
C LEU A 10 -4.37 5.78 0.00
N VAL A 11 -3.24 6.49 0.06
CA VAL A 11 -2.29 6.38 1.16
C VAL A 11 -2.91 6.86 2.47
N ARG A 12 -3.68 7.95 2.45
CA ARG A 12 -4.39 8.44 3.62
C ARG A 12 -5.46 7.47 4.10
N GLU A 13 -6.21 6.86 3.20
CA GLU A 13 -7.25 5.89 3.58
C GLU A 13 -6.63 4.66 4.25
N LEU A 14 -5.52 4.13 3.72
CA LEU A 14 -4.77 3.02 4.33
C LEU A 14 -3.99 3.42 5.60
N ASP A 15 -3.72 4.71 5.82
CA ASP A 15 -3.04 5.20 7.03
C ASP A 15 -3.98 5.30 8.25
N LYS A 16 -5.30 5.32 8.03
CA LYS A 16 -6.27 5.40 9.13
C LYS A 16 -6.06 4.20 10.05
N GLU A 17 -6.25 4.40 11.36
CA GLU A 17 -6.21 3.35 12.40
C GLU A 17 -7.22 2.20 12.16
N VAL A 18 -8.01 2.29 11.09
CA VAL A 18 -9.21 1.52 10.80
C VAL A 18 -8.93 0.51 9.68
N LEU A 19 -7.85 -0.27 9.77
CA LEU A 19 -7.84 -1.58 9.10
C LEU A 19 -8.83 -2.58 9.74
N VAL A 20 -9.62 -2.10 10.70
CA VAL A 20 -10.67 -2.80 11.43
C VAL A 20 -11.93 -3.02 10.55
N GLY A 21 -12.01 -2.40 9.36
CA GLY A 21 -13.06 -2.57 8.35
C GLY A 21 -12.71 -3.63 7.29
N PHE A 22 -12.41 -4.85 7.75
CA PHE A 22 -11.77 -5.99 7.06
C PHE A 22 -12.24 -6.41 5.64
N LEU A 23 -13.27 -5.80 5.04
CA LEU A 23 -13.71 -6.08 3.68
C LEU A 23 -13.28 -5.02 2.65
N ASP A 24 -13.30 -3.74 3.01
CA ASP A 24 -12.99 -2.65 2.08
C ASP A 24 -11.47 -2.40 1.96
N ASP A 25 -10.72 -2.62 3.05
CA ASP A 25 -9.29 -2.34 3.08
C ASP A 25 -8.45 -3.39 2.32
N ALA A 26 -8.89 -4.64 2.28
CA ALA A 26 -8.22 -5.68 1.49
C ALA A 26 -8.39 -5.42 -0.02
N GLU A 27 -9.57 -4.95 -0.46
CA GLU A 27 -9.81 -4.53 -1.84
C GLU A 27 -9.08 -3.22 -2.18
N LEU A 28 -8.95 -2.30 -1.21
CA LEU A 28 -8.13 -1.11 -1.36
C LEU A 28 -6.65 -1.48 -1.52
N LEU A 29 -6.12 -2.35 -0.66
CA LEU A 29 -4.74 -2.83 -0.71
C LEU A 29 -4.45 -3.59 -2.00
N LYS A 30 -5.41 -4.36 -2.51
CA LYS A 30 -5.37 -4.99 -3.84
C LYS A 30 -5.33 -3.96 -4.97
N GLY A 31 -6.12 -2.90 -4.89
CA GLY A 31 -6.10 -1.80 -5.86
C GLY A 31 -4.74 -1.10 -5.88
N VAL A 32 -4.22 -0.78 -4.69
CA VAL A 32 -2.93 -0.12 -4.48
C VAL A 32 -1.76 -1.02 -4.90
N SER A 33 -1.80 -2.32 -4.62
CA SER A 33 -0.77 -3.28 -5.03
C SER A 33 -0.66 -3.45 -6.54
N LYS A 34 -1.72 -3.11 -7.31
CA LYS A 34 -1.72 -3.13 -8.78
C LYS A 34 -1.13 -1.87 -9.42
N LEU A 35 -0.92 -0.79 -8.66
CA LEU A 35 -0.29 0.43 -9.19
C LEU A 35 1.15 0.13 -9.64
N SER A 36 1.55 0.64 -10.80
CA SER A 36 2.92 0.43 -11.34
C SER A 36 3.99 1.10 -10.48
N GLU A 37 5.21 0.58 -10.50
CA GLU A 37 6.39 1.18 -9.85
C GLU A 37 6.59 2.65 -10.23
N ALA A 38 6.33 3.02 -11.50
CA ALA A 38 6.44 4.40 -11.98
C ALA A 38 5.53 5.40 -11.23
N VAL A 39 4.38 4.95 -10.69
CA VAL A 39 3.48 5.81 -9.90
C VAL A 39 4.09 6.12 -8.52
N TRP A 40 4.70 5.10 -7.92
CA TRP A 40 5.40 5.19 -6.64
C TRP A 40 6.71 5.98 -6.77
N ALA A 41 7.51 5.72 -7.81
CA ALA A 41 8.78 6.39 -8.07
C ALA A 41 8.62 7.91 -8.25
N LYS A 42 7.49 8.36 -8.80
CA LYS A 42 7.15 9.79 -8.89
C LYS A 42 6.84 10.45 -7.53
N ASN A 43 6.61 9.65 -6.49
CA ASN A 43 6.18 10.12 -5.16
C ASN A 43 6.90 9.36 -4.04
N LEU A 44 8.22 9.58 -3.89
CA LEU A 44 9.03 8.88 -2.90
C LEU A 44 8.55 9.06 -1.44
N LEU A 45 8.04 10.25 -1.10
CA LEU A 45 7.48 10.50 0.24
C LEU A 45 6.27 9.60 0.54
N LEU A 46 5.35 9.48 -0.42
CA LEU A 46 4.17 8.62 -0.28
C LEU A 46 4.54 7.13 -0.32
N THR A 47 5.56 6.79 -1.10
CA THR A 47 6.14 5.43 -1.14
C THR A 47 6.68 5.02 0.23
N GLN A 48 7.49 5.89 0.85
CA GLN A 48 8.01 5.64 2.20
C GLN A 48 6.89 5.59 3.24
N LYS A 49 5.89 6.47 3.14
CA LYS A 49 4.73 6.47 4.02
C LYS A 49 3.94 5.16 3.93
N MET A 50 3.65 4.68 2.71
CA MET A 50 2.95 3.42 2.49
C MET A 50 3.74 2.24 3.07
N LEU A 51 5.07 2.20 2.88
CA LEU A 51 5.91 1.16 3.46
C LEU A 51 5.85 1.15 4.99
N ASN A 52 5.80 2.33 5.62
CA ASN A 52 5.65 2.44 7.06
C ASN A 52 4.29 1.93 7.55
N ILE A 53 3.20 2.20 6.80
CA ILE A 53 1.86 1.69 7.11
C ILE A 53 1.86 0.15 7.10
N LEU A 54 2.38 -0.47 6.03
CA LEU A 54 2.44 -1.95 5.92
C LEU A 54 3.22 -2.59 7.08
N ARG A 55 4.27 -1.92 7.55
CA ARG A 55 5.09 -2.40 8.68
C ARG A 55 4.40 -2.21 10.03
N ARG A 56 3.77 -1.06 10.24
CA ARG A 56 3.00 -0.74 11.45
C ARG A 56 1.85 -1.73 11.63
N ASP A 57 1.15 -2.03 10.55
CA ASP A 57 -0.11 -2.78 10.60
C ASP A 57 0.05 -4.27 10.25
N LYS A 58 1.30 -4.77 10.22
CA LYS A 58 1.63 -6.15 9.80
C LYS A 58 0.81 -7.22 10.52
N GLU A 59 0.61 -7.07 11.82
CA GLU A 59 -0.14 -8.02 12.64
C GLU A 59 -1.63 -8.03 12.28
N LEU A 60 -2.22 -6.86 11.98
CA LEU A 60 -3.61 -6.75 11.53
C LEU A 60 -3.80 -7.34 10.14
N ILE A 61 -2.87 -7.05 9.22
CA ILE A 61 -2.86 -7.61 7.86
C ILE A 61 -2.80 -9.14 7.90
N ALA A 62 -2.05 -9.71 8.85
CA ALA A 62 -1.91 -11.16 8.99
C ALA A 62 -3.23 -11.88 9.36
N LEU A 63 -4.25 -11.16 9.83
CA LEU A 63 -5.57 -11.71 10.15
C LEU A 63 -6.41 -12.03 8.90
N GLU A 64 -6.07 -11.47 7.73
CA GLU A 64 -6.76 -11.74 6.46
C GLU A 64 -5.77 -12.27 5.40
N PRO A 65 -5.85 -13.56 5.02
CA PRO A 65 -4.89 -14.18 4.09
C PRO A 65 -4.74 -13.44 2.75
N ARG A 66 -5.82 -12.90 2.19
CA ARG A 66 -5.78 -12.15 0.92
C ARG A 66 -5.01 -10.83 1.07
N ALA A 67 -5.16 -10.16 2.20
CA ALA A 67 -4.45 -8.91 2.47
C ALA A 67 -2.94 -9.13 2.58
N VAL A 68 -2.50 -10.27 3.13
CA VAL A 68 -1.08 -10.66 3.21
C VAL A 68 -0.44 -10.72 1.82
N GLU A 69 -1.10 -11.35 0.85
CA GLU A 69 -0.57 -11.45 -0.52
C GLU A 69 -0.41 -10.07 -1.18
N TYR A 70 -1.42 -9.21 -1.03
CA TYR A 70 -1.39 -7.85 -1.59
C TYR A 70 -0.36 -6.95 -0.89
N ALA A 71 -0.25 -7.05 0.44
CA ALA A 71 0.75 -6.32 1.23
C ALA A 71 2.16 -6.74 0.81
N ALA A 72 2.44 -8.05 0.69
CA ALA A 72 3.75 -8.54 0.32
C ALA A 72 4.14 -8.12 -1.10
N ALA A 73 3.20 -8.17 -2.05
CA ALA A 73 3.43 -7.70 -3.42
C ALA A 73 3.71 -6.18 -3.46
N LEU A 74 2.95 -5.40 -2.69
CA LEU A 74 3.14 -3.97 -2.59
C LEU A 74 4.47 -3.63 -1.89
N GLU A 75 4.81 -4.28 -0.78
CA GLU A 75 6.07 -4.06 -0.04
C GLU A 75 7.29 -4.26 -0.94
N ARG A 76 7.34 -5.38 -1.69
CA ARG A 76 8.43 -5.63 -2.65
C ARG A 76 8.59 -4.50 -3.66
N LYS A 77 7.47 -3.99 -4.15
CA LYS A 77 7.43 -2.89 -5.12
C LYS A 77 7.95 -1.57 -4.55
N LEU A 78 7.48 -1.22 -3.35
CA LEU A 78 7.91 0.00 -2.66
C LEU A 78 9.41 -0.06 -2.34
N LEU A 79 9.92 -1.23 -1.93
CA LEU A 79 11.34 -1.44 -1.69
C LEU A 79 12.18 -1.34 -2.97
N ALA A 80 11.71 -1.86 -4.10
CA ALA A 80 12.40 -1.71 -5.38
C ALA A 80 12.56 -0.21 -5.74
N VAL A 81 11.45 0.52 -5.66
CA VAL A 81 11.41 1.98 -5.91
C VAL A 81 12.33 2.77 -4.99
N LEU A 82 12.31 2.50 -3.68
CA LEU A 82 13.13 3.22 -2.71
C LEU A 82 14.63 2.89 -2.82
N ASN A 83 14.97 1.67 -3.26
CA ASN A 83 16.35 1.24 -3.43
C ASN A 83 16.93 1.55 -4.82
N GLY A 84 16.16 2.20 -5.70
CA GLY A 84 16.60 2.59 -7.05
C GLY A 84 16.92 1.39 -7.96
N LYS A 85 16.26 0.25 -7.76
CA LYS A 85 16.36 -0.94 -8.62
C LYS A 85 15.20 -1.03 -9.58
#